data_AF-A0A377J5M2-F1
#
_entry.id   AF-A0A377J5M2-F1
#
_cell.length_a   1.000
_cell.length_b   1.000
_cell.length_c   1.000
_cell.angle_alpha   90.00
_cell.angle_beta   90.00
_cell.angle_gamma   90.00
#
_symmetry.space_group_name_H-M   'P 1'
#
loop_
_entity.id
_entity.type
_entity.pdbx_description
1 polymer ?
#
loop_
_entity_poly.entity_id
_entity_poly.type
_entity_poly.pdbx_seq_one_letter_code
_entity_poly.pdbx_strand_id
1 'polypeptide(L)' 'MSEYFEARGVSPETYKEAKLPAYFEEVICQLPKHARILDFGCGFGQNLLAIKKCYCNFADSNGGGGASINCLALI' A
#
# COMPACT_ATOMS: atom_id res chain seq x y z
N MET A 1 13.43 -10.54 15.17
CA MET A 1 12.82 -10.03 13.92
C MET A 1 13.72 -9.03 13.18
N SER A 2 14.82 -8.54 13.79
CA SER A 2 15.71 -7.56 13.12
C SER A 2 16.73 -8.18 12.15
N GLU A 3 17.22 -9.41 12.42
CA GLU A 3 18.26 -10.05 11.60
C GLU A 3 17.94 -10.17 10.11
N TYR A 4 16.67 -10.43 9.74
CA TYR A 4 16.29 -10.55 8.32
C TYR A 4 16.49 -9.24 7.55
N PHE A 5 16.00 -8.13 8.10
CA PHE A 5 16.11 -6.83 7.42
C PHE A 5 17.54 -6.26 7.52
N GLU A 6 18.22 -6.50 8.64
CA GLU A 6 19.64 -6.16 8.82
C GLU A 6 20.54 -6.91 7.82
N ALA A 7 20.35 -8.23 7.65
CA ALA A 7 21.10 -9.02 6.67
C ALA A 7 20.83 -8.59 5.22
N ARG A 8 19.67 -7.98 4.97
CA ARG A 8 19.30 -7.41 3.67
C ARG A 8 19.82 -5.97 3.49
N GLY A 9 20.36 -5.36 4.53
CA GLY A 9 20.87 -3.98 4.51
C GLY A 9 19.78 -2.94 4.25
N VAL A 10 18.54 -3.19 4.71
CA VAL A 10 17.39 -2.31 4.49
C VAL A 10 16.78 -1.86 5.80
N SER A 11 16.25 -0.63 5.80
CA SER A 11 15.52 -0.04 6.92
C SER A 11 14.18 0.54 6.45
N PRO A 12 13.27 0.93 7.36
CA PRO A 12 12.04 1.61 6.98
C PRO A 12 12.27 2.84 6.08
N GLU A 13 13.35 3.58 6.32
CA GLU A 13 13.74 4.79 5.58
C GLU A 13 14.06 4.48 4.11
N THR A 14 14.59 3.28 3.82
CA THR A 14 14.83 2.81 2.44
C THR A 14 13.58 2.89 1.57
N TYR A 15 12.40 2.75 2.18
CA TYR A 15 11.12 2.69 1.47
C TYR A 15 10.23 3.92 1.65
N LYS A 16 10.75 5.02 2.23
CA LYS A 16 9.97 6.24 2.47
C LYS A 16 9.34 6.81 1.21
N GLU A 17 10.04 6.69 0.08
CA GLU A 17 9.60 7.12 -1.25
C GLU A 17 9.31 5.95 -2.20
N ALA A 18 9.03 4.75 -1.64
CA ALA A 18 8.68 3.60 -2.46
C ALA A 18 7.48 3.94 -3.36
N LYS A 19 7.70 3.80 -4.67
CA LYS A 19 6.66 3.97 -5.68
C LYS A 19 6.06 2.62 -5.99
N LEU A 20 4.75 2.60 -6.21
CA LEU A 20 4.10 1.40 -6.74
C LEU A 20 4.61 1.14 -8.15
N PRO A 21 4.82 -0.14 -8.53
CA PRO A 21 5.04 -0.51 -9.92
C PRO A 21 3.92 0.04 -10.81
N ALA A 22 4.22 0.43 -12.05
CA ALA A 22 3.25 1.08 -12.93
C ALA A 22 1.95 0.27 -13.13
N TYR A 23 2.05 -1.06 -13.23
CA TYR A 23 0.89 -1.94 -13.39
C TYR A 23 -0.07 -1.93 -12.19
N PHE A 24 0.39 -1.52 -11.00
CA PHE A 24 -0.48 -1.44 -9.84
C PHE A 24 -1.59 -0.44 -10.07
N GLU A 25 -1.31 0.73 -10.66
CA GLU A 25 -2.33 1.76 -10.89
C GLU A 25 -3.49 1.22 -11.74
N GLU A 26 -3.17 0.49 -12.81
CA GLU A 26 -4.16 -0.12 -13.70
C GLU A 26 -5.06 -1.13 -12.98
N VAL A 27 -4.50 -1.93 -12.06
CA VAL A 27 -5.23 -2.96 -11.31
C VAL A 27 -6.02 -2.35 -10.15
N ILE A 28 -5.39 -1.45 -9.39
CA ILE A 28 -5.92 -0.79 -8.20
C ILE A 28 -7.13 0.08 -8.57
N CYS A 29 -7.06 0.86 -9.65
CA CYS A 29 -8.19 1.69 -10.10
C CYS A 29 -9.45 0.89 -10.46
N GLN A 30 -9.31 -0.41 -10.72
CA GLN A 30 -10.44 -1.29 -11.06
C GLN A 30 -11.05 -1.97 -9.82
N LEU A 31 -10.39 -1.91 -8.66
CA LEU A 31 -10.90 -2.58 -7.46
C LEU A 31 -12.11 -1.84 -6.87
N PRO A 32 -13.09 -2.57 -6.32
CA PRO A 32 -14.20 -1.97 -5.57
C PRO A 32 -13.71 -1.10 -4.41
N LYS A 33 -14.43 -0.03 -4.08
CA LYS A 33 -14.12 0.89 -2.95
C LYS A 33 -13.89 0.17 -1.60
N HIS A 34 -14.47 -1.01 -1.42
CA HIS A 34 -14.36 -1.81 -0.20
C HIS A 34 -13.51 -3.09 -0.36
N ALA A 35 -12.67 -3.14 -1.39
CA ALA A 35 -11.75 -4.24 -1.58
C ALA A 35 -10.84 -4.40 -0.36
N ARG A 36 -10.60 -5.65 0.03
CA ARG A 36 -9.64 -6.01 1.07
C ARG A 36 -8.36 -6.45 0.40
N ILE A 37 -7.25 -5.81 0.76
CA ILE A 37 -5.93 -6.08 0.18
C ILE A 37 -5.11 -6.86 1.20
N LEU A 38 -4.51 -7.95 0.73
CA LEU A 38 -3.54 -8.77 1.45
C LEU A 38 -2.21 -8.68 0.70
N ASP A 39 -1.15 -8.25 1.38
CA ASP A 39 0.20 -8.10 0.82
C ASP A 39 1.13 -9.15 1.43
N PHE A 40 1.47 -10.18 0.66
CA PHE A 40 2.39 -11.23 1.09
C PHE A 40 3.83 -10.77 0.99
N GLY A 41 4.60 -10.96 2.06
CA GLY A 41 5.97 -10.47 2.11
C GLY A 41 6.01 -8.95 2.10
N CYS A 42 5.09 -8.31 2.83
CA CYS A 42 4.90 -6.86 2.84
C CYS A 42 6.15 -6.09 3.30
N GLY A 43 7.14 -6.76 3.90
CA GLY A 43 8.34 -6.12 4.44
C GLY A 43 7.95 -5.09 5.49
N PHE A 44 8.29 -3.82 5.25
CA PHE A 44 7.90 -2.71 6.10
C PHE A 44 6.53 -2.09 5.74
N GLY A 45 5.75 -2.76 4.89
CA GLY A 45 4.41 -2.33 4.48
C GLY A 45 4.41 -1.22 3.41
N GLN A 46 5.53 -1.04 2.70
CA GLN A 46 5.71 0.08 1.77
C GLN A 46 4.69 0.12 0.63
N ASN A 47 4.28 -1.04 0.11
CA ASN A 47 3.26 -1.12 -0.93
C ASN A 47 1.89 -0.71 -0.39
N LEU A 48 1.48 -1.25 0.77
CA LEU A 48 0.22 -0.87 1.42
C LEU A 48 0.16 0.63 1.75
N LEU A 49 1.28 1.22 2.19
CA LEU A 49 1.38 2.65 2.44
C LEU A 49 1.22 3.47 1.15
N ALA A 50 1.87 3.06 0.07
CA ALA A 50 1.76 3.74 -1.22
C ALA A 50 0.34 3.59 -1.82
N ILE A 51 -0.26 2.41 -1.73
CA ILE A 51 -1.65 2.14 -2.13
C ILE A 51 -2.60 3.05 -1.37
N LYS A 52 -2.45 3.18 -0.05
CA LYS A 52 -3.28 4.08 0.77
C LYS A 52 -3.20 5.53 0.29
N LYS A 53 -2.01 6.03 -0.02
CA LYS A 53 -1.82 7.38 -0.57
C LYS A 53 -2.52 7.56 -1.93
N CYS A 54 -2.40 6.58 -2.83
CA CYS A 54 -3.05 6.62 -4.13
C CYS A 54 -4.60 6.58 -4.01
N TYR A 55 -5.16 5.66 -3.23
CA TYR A 55 -6.62 5.56 -3.04
C TYR A 55 -7.25 6.75 -2.33
N CYS A 56 -6.55 7.39 -1.40
CA CYS A 56 -7.03 8.64 -0.81
C CYS A 56 -7.22 9.75 -1.87
N ASN A 57 -6.47 9.71 -2.98
CA ASN A 57 -6.64 10.65 -4.09
C ASN A 57 -7.75 10.23 -5.08
N PHE A 58 -8.15 8.96 -5.07
CA PHE A 58 -9.30 8.46 -5.85
C PHE A 58 -10.63 8.60 -5.10
N ALA A 59 -10.60 8.99 -3.81
CA ALA A 59 -11.77 9.30 -3.03
C ALA A 59 -12.40 10.63 -3.51
N ASP A 60 -13.34 10.48 -4.44
CA ASP A 60 -14.46 11.37 -4.75
C ASP A 60 -14.16 12.73 -5.40
N SER A 61 -14.22 12.75 -6.73
CA SER A 61 -14.64 13.92 -7.51
C SER A 61 -16.14 14.23 -7.40
N ASN A 62 -16.92 13.41 -6.67
CA ASN A 62 -18.34 13.65 -6.37
C ASN A 62 -18.59 13.37 -4.89
N GLY A 63 -18.73 14.44 -4.10
CA GLY A 63 -18.68 14.41 -2.64
C GLY A 63 -19.60 13.40 -1.97
N GLY A 64 -19.05 12.66 -1.02
CA GLY A 64 -19.84 11.90 -0.06
C GLY A 64 -19.08 10.76 0.62
N GLY A 65 -18.43 11.07 1.76
CA GLY A 65 -18.08 10.08 2.78
C GLY A 65 -16.72 9.40 2.60
N GLY A 66 -15.80 9.64 3.54
CA GLY A 66 -14.46 9.08 3.55
C GLY A 66 -14.44 7.56 3.40
N ALA A 67 -14.00 7.09 2.23
CA ALA A 67 -13.78 5.68 1.97
C ALA A 67 -12.50 5.22 2.69
N SER A 68 -12.66 4.42 3.75
CA SER A 68 -11.56 3.74 4.43
C SER A 68 -11.36 2.35 3.83
N ILE A 69 -10.20 2.12 3.21
CA ILE A 69 -9.75 0.78 2.80
C ILE A 69 -9.13 0.05 3.99
N ASN A 70 -9.57 -1.18 4.21
CA ASN A 70 -9.03 -2.07 5.23
C ASN A 70 -7.87 -2.89 4.62
N CYS A 71 -6.64 -2.41 4.83
CA CYS A 71 -5.43 -3.13 4.45
C CYS A 71 -4.98 -4.05 5.59
N LEU A 72 -4.76 -5.32 5.31
CA LEU A 72 -4.20 -6.27 6.26
C LEU A 72 -2.78 -6.63 5.82
N ALA A 73 -1.81 -6.45 6.73
CA ALA A 73 -0.42 -6.85 6.53
C ALA A 73 -0.18 -8.20 7.23
N LEU A 74 0.47 -9.13 6.53
CA LEU A 74 0.93 -10.40 7.12
C LEU A 74 2.43 -10.52 6.84
N ILE A 75 3.23 -10.46 7.92
CA ILE A 75 4.69 -10.58 7.90
C ILE A 75 5.08 -12.05 7.91
#